data_AF-A0AAQ3SWB4-F1
#
_entry.id   AF-A0AAQ3SWB4-F1
#
_cell.length_a   1.000
_cell.length_b   1.000
_cell.length_c   1.000
_cell.angle_alpha   90.00
_cell.angle_beta   90.00
_cell.angle_gamma   90.00
#
_symmetry.space_group_name_H-M   'P 1'
#
loop_
_entity.id
_entity.type
_entity.pdbx_description
1 polymer ?
#
loop_
_entity_poly.entity_id
_entity_poly.type
_entity_poly.pdbx_seq_one_letter_code
_entity_poly.pdbx_strand_id
1 'polypeptide(L)'
;MILPQLVECDSEILAVGSTDHYRSHLVVFRLADLLLERPAAVPLTSIGDHCLFFGMRSLAVSAKGLPSVAGNSIILCVSIKDRLMQYNLGDSTLSPACDGDIVCRPPPSPHSIVHHLVTCCYCYFCNKGLIYCSMTKPSWGMKRKWPFSLLSEDVAEMDVSSTPLQSRRPAPPAQPLVYPYH
;
A
#
# COMPACT_ATOMS: atom_id res chain seq x y z
N MET A 1 -17.34 -6.48 -6.50
CA MET A 1 -17.47 -6.08 -5.09
C MET A 1 -16.13 -6.27 -4.42
N ILE A 2 -15.61 -5.24 -3.75
CA ILE A 2 -14.39 -5.35 -2.95
C ILE A 2 -14.78 -5.99 -1.62
N LEU A 3 -14.01 -6.98 -1.16
CA LEU A 3 -14.24 -7.62 0.13
C LEU A 3 -14.04 -6.58 1.26
N PRO A 4 -14.95 -6.50 2.25
CA PRO A 4 -14.75 -5.62 3.40
C PRO A 4 -13.47 -5.99 4.13
N GLN A 5 -12.77 -4.97 4.65
CA GLN A 5 -11.56 -5.16 5.44
C GLN A 5 -11.94 -5.24 6.92
N LEU A 6 -11.41 -6.26 7.61
CA LEU A 6 -11.63 -6.45 9.03
C LEU A 6 -10.45 -5.92 9.83
N VAL A 7 -10.72 -5.37 11.00
CA VAL A 7 -9.69 -4.92 11.94
C VAL A 7 -10.15 -5.16 13.37
N GLU A 8 -9.25 -5.66 14.21
CA GLU A 8 -9.45 -5.72 15.65
C GLU A 8 -9.19 -4.34 16.24
N CYS A 9 -10.17 -3.78 16.95
CA CYS A 9 -10.10 -2.51 17.64
C CYS A 9 -10.55 -2.75 19.08
N ASP A 10 -9.63 -2.63 20.03
CA ASP A 10 -9.81 -2.97 21.43
C ASP A 10 -10.32 -4.40 21.66
N SER A 11 -11.61 -4.57 21.96
CA SER A 11 -12.26 -5.87 22.19
C SER A 11 -13.30 -6.21 21.13
N GLU A 12 -13.31 -5.49 20.02
CA GLU A 12 -14.29 -5.63 18.95
C GLU A 12 -13.61 -5.84 17.59
N ILE A 13 -14.29 -6.54 16.69
CA ILE A 13 -13.90 -6.62 15.29
C ILE A 13 -14.77 -5.66 14.50
N LEU A 14 -14.13 -4.71 13.82
CA LEU A 14 -14.78 -3.74 12.95
C LEU A 14 -14.64 -4.20 11.49
N ALA A 15 -15.72 -4.06 10.73
CA ALA A 15 -15.77 -4.27 9.30
C ALA A 15 -15.85 -2.92 8.59
N VAL A 16 -14.87 -2.65 7.73
CA VAL A 16 -14.79 -1.42 6.95
C VAL A 16 -15.08 -1.73 5.49
N GLY A 17 -16.07 -1.02 4.95
CA GLY A 17 -16.50 -1.11 3.56
C GLY A 17 -16.57 0.26 2.90
N SER A 18 -16.99 0.27 1.64
CA SER A 18 -17.27 1.48 0.88
C SER A 18 -18.67 1.38 0.29
N THR A 19 -19.43 2.47 0.29
CA THR A 19 -20.74 2.54 -0.38
C THR A 19 -20.61 2.78 -1.89
N ASP A 20 -19.42 3.17 -2.35
CA ASP A 20 -19.13 3.45 -3.76
C ASP A 20 -17.90 2.69 -4.27
N HIS A 21 -17.74 2.64 -5.59
CA HIS A 21 -16.61 1.96 -6.24
C HIS A 21 -15.27 2.71 -6.10
N TYR A 22 -15.32 4.03 -5.85
CA TYR A 22 -14.16 4.91 -5.78
C TYR A 22 -13.57 5.00 -4.37
N ARG A 23 -14.17 4.33 -3.37
CA ARG A 23 -13.83 4.44 -1.95
C ARG A 23 -13.87 5.88 -1.42
N SER A 24 -14.77 6.70 -1.97
CA SER A 24 -14.97 8.07 -1.48
C SER A 24 -15.78 8.12 -0.18
N HIS A 25 -16.66 7.13 0.04
CA HIS A 25 -17.53 7.06 1.21
C HIS A 25 -17.33 5.73 1.93
N LEU A 26 -16.53 5.78 3.00
CA LEU A 26 -16.27 4.62 3.84
C LEU A 26 -17.31 4.49 4.93
N VAL A 27 -17.67 3.25 5.22
CA VAL A 27 -18.60 2.88 6.29
C VAL A 27 -17.94 1.84 7.19
N VAL A 28 -18.22 1.95 8.49
CA VAL A 28 -17.68 1.05 9.51
C VAL A 28 -18.85 0.40 10.23
N PHE A 29 -18.79 -0.91 10.45
CA PHE A 29 -19.75 -1.66 11.23
C PHE A 29 -19.04 -2.50 12.27
N ARG A 30 -19.70 -2.78 13.40
CA ARG A 30 -19.25 -3.84 14.30
C ARG A 30 -19.62 -5.18 13.66
N LEU A 31 -18.66 -6.11 13.57
CA LEU A 31 -18.91 -7.41 12.96
C LEU A 31 -20.03 -8.17 13.69
N ALA A 32 -20.10 -8.04 15.02
CA ALA A 32 -21.18 -8.64 15.81
C ALA A 32 -22.58 -8.14 15.38
N ASP A 33 -22.72 -6.85 15.07
CA ASP A 33 -24.01 -6.26 14.67
C ASP A 33 -24.43 -6.72 13.27
N LEU A 34 -23.46 -6.98 12.38
CA LEU A 34 -23.71 -7.57 11.06
C LEU A 34 -24.15 -9.05 11.16
N LEU A 35 -23.55 -9.81 12.08
CA LEU A 35 -23.84 -11.23 12.25
C LEU A 35 -25.18 -11.50 12.94
N LEU A 36 -25.67 -10.54 13.75
CA LEU A 36 -26.87 -10.74 14.57
C LEU A 36 -28.20 -10.59 13.82
N GLU A 37 -28.22 -10.50 12.49
CA GLU A 37 -29.43 -10.33 11.64
C GLU A 37 -30.43 -9.27 12.19
N ARG A 38 -29.94 -8.30 12.95
CA ARG A 38 -30.77 -7.21 13.47
C ARG A 38 -31.25 -6.34 12.31
N PRO A 39 -32.42 -5.70 12.42
CA PRO A 39 -32.95 -4.85 11.35
C PRO A 39 -31.91 -3.76 11.02
N ALA A 40 -31.33 -3.89 9.82
CA ALA A 40 -30.25 -3.08 9.25
C ALA A 40 -29.16 -2.65 10.24
N ALA A 41 -28.05 -3.39 10.29
CA ALA A 41 -26.85 -2.96 11.02
C ALA A 41 -26.56 -1.47 10.73
N VAL A 42 -26.44 -0.68 11.79
CA VAL A 42 -26.25 0.77 11.69
C VAL A 42 -24.76 1.05 11.57
N PRO A 43 -24.31 1.86 10.59
CA PRO A 43 -22.91 2.25 10.50
C PRO A 43 -22.48 3.02 11.75
N LEU A 44 -21.28 2.75 12.24
CA LEU A 44 -20.66 3.57 13.27
C LEU A 44 -20.41 4.98 12.73
N THR A 45 -20.79 5.97 13.51
CA THR A 45 -20.46 7.38 13.28
C THR A 45 -19.16 7.78 13.96
N SER A 46 -18.72 7.00 14.96
CA SER A 46 -17.46 7.21 15.65
C SER A 46 -16.78 5.92 16.07
N ILE A 47 -15.45 5.89 15.93
CA ILE A 47 -14.55 4.87 16.50
C ILE A 47 -13.71 5.44 17.65
N GLY A 48 -14.16 6.55 18.26
CA GLY A 48 -13.46 7.18 19.38
C GLY A 48 -12.11 7.79 19.00
N ASP A 49 -11.10 7.60 19.85
CA ASP A 49 -9.73 8.08 19.60
C ASP A 49 -8.91 7.14 18.70
N HIS A 50 -9.53 6.16 18.04
CA HIS A 50 -8.81 5.22 17.20
C HIS A 50 -8.65 5.72 15.77
N CYS A 51 -7.54 5.33 15.16
CA CYS A 51 -7.25 5.44 13.74
C CYS A 51 -7.04 4.05 13.17
N LEU A 52 -7.76 3.72 12.11
CA LEU A 52 -7.64 2.44 11.42
C LEU A 52 -6.68 2.56 10.24
N PHE A 53 -5.79 1.61 10.06
CA PHE A 53 -4.86 1.54 8.93
C PHE A 53 -5.13 0.27 8.14
N PHE A 54 -5.22 0.39 6.82
CA PHE A 54 -5.52 -0.74 5.93
C PHE A 54 -4.50 -0.89 4.80
N GLY A 55 -3.69 -1.95 4.89
CA GLY A 55 -2.75 -2.40 3.85
C GLY A 55 -2.87 -3.90 3.59
N MET A 56 -1.75 -4.63 3.58
CA MET A 56 -1.76 -6.10 3.59
C MET A 56 -2.28 -6.66 4.93
N ARG A 57 -2.06 -5.90 6.00
CA ARG A 57 -2.63 -6.14 7.31
C ARG A 57 -3.44 -4.91 7.73
N SER A 58 -4.44 -5.15 8.56
CA SER A 58 -5.20 -4.10 9.22
C SER A 58 -4.63 -3.85 10.61
N LEU A 59 -4.64 -2.59 11.05
CA LEU A 59 -4.17 -2.16 12.35
C LEU A 59 -5.11 -1.10 12.90
N ALA A 60 -5.52 -1.22 14.16
CA ALA A 60 -6.15 -0.14 14.90
C ALA A 60 -5.13 0.47 15.87
N VAL A 61 -5.05 1.79 15.92
CA VAL A 61 -4.10 2.52 16.76
C VAL A 61 -4.83 3.61 17.50
N SER A 62 -4.62 3.72 18.82
CA SER A 62 -5.08 4.88 19.57
C SER A 62 -4.27 6.12 19.16
N ALA A 63 -4.96 7.20 18.82
CA ALA A 63 -4.38 8.50 18.52
C ALA A 63 -3.88 9.23 19.78
N LYS A 64 -4.21 8.75 20.99
CA LYS A 64 -3.76 9.38 22.23
C LYS A 64 -2.24 9.43 22.29
N GLY A 65 -1.70 10.63 22.44
CA GLY A 65 -0.25 10.88 22.51
C GLY A 65 0.48 10.81 21.17
N LEU A 66 -0.23 10.69 20.04
CA LEU A 66 0.37 10.68 18.71
C LEU A 66 0.07 11.98 17.94
N PRO A 67 1.06 12.87 17.73
CA PRO A 67 0.82 14.23 17.20
C PRO A 67 0.42 14.30 15.71
N SER A 68 0.43 13.18 14.97
CA SER A 68 0.10 13.14 13.54
C SER A 68 -0.95 12.10 13.17
N VAL A 69 -1.58 11.48 14.17
CA VAL A 69 -2.65 10.50 13.97
C VAL A 69 -3.92 11.15 14.50
N ALA A 70 -4.94 11.33 13.66
CA ALA A 70 -6.23 11.81 14.16
C ALA A 70 -7.10 10.63 14.60
N GLY A 71 -7.77 10.81 15.73
CA GLY A 71 -8.83 9.90 16.14
C GLY A 71 -10.00 9.93 15.14
N ASN A 72 -10.89 8.97 15.29
CA ASN A 72 -12.08 8.82 14.47
C ASN A 72 -11.80 8.78 12.95
N SER A 73 -10.69 8.18 12.55
CA SER A 73 -10.24 8.26 11.16
C SER A 73 -9.72 6.93 10.60
N ILE A 74 -9.65 6.86 9.28
CA ILE A 74 -9.24 5.68 8.52
C ILE A 74 -8.18 6.09 7.50
N ILE A 75 -7.01 5.48 7.56
CA ILE A 75 -5.93 5.66 6.59
C ILE A 75 -5.94 4.47 5.64
N LEU A 76 -6.27 4.75 4.39
CA LEU A 76 -6.21 3.77 3.30
C LEU A 76 -4.78 3.75 2.73
N CYS A 77 -4.06 2.65 2.95
CA CYS A 77 -2.70 2.50 2.41
C CYS A 77 -2.69 2.09 0.93
N VAL A 78 -3.84 1.64 0.40
CA VAL A 78 -4.01 1.28 -1.01
C VAL A 78 -4.31 2.55 -1.80
N SER A 79 -3.37 2.91 -2.67
CA SER A 79 -3.30 4.16 -3.44
C SER A 79 -4.57 4.44 -4.24
N ILE A 80 -5.28 5.51 -3.89
CA ILE A 80 -6.20 6.17 -4.83
C ILE A 80 -5.49 7.34 -5.52
N LYS A 81 -4.47 7.92 -4.89
CA LYS A 81 -3.61 9.00 -5.39
C LYS A 81 -2.21 8.83 -4.76
N ASP A 82 -1.18 9.51 -5.28
CA ASP A 82 0.24 9.32 -4.91
C ASP A 82 0.62 9.69 -3.45
N ARG A 83 -0.36 9.75 -2.54
CA ARG A 83 -0.24 10.16 -1.15
C ARG A 83 -1.14 9.30 -0.28
N LEU A 84 -0.79 9.21 1.00
CA LEU A 84 -1.67 8.62 2.00
C LEU A 84 -2.85 9.54 2.25
N MET A 85 -4.06 8.98 2.15
CA MET A 85 -5.29 9.70 2.43
C MET A 85 -5.86 9.22 3.76
N GLN A 86 -6.42 10.17 4.49
CA GLN A 86 -7.10 9.99 5.75
C GLN A 86 -8.57 10.35 5.56
N TYR A 87 -9.44 9.43 5.92
CA TYR A 87 -10.89 9.61 5.92
C TYR A 87 -11.37 9.84 7.35
N ASN A 88 -12.05 10.95 7.59
CA ASN A 88 -12.68 11.23 8.88
C ASN A 88 -14.11 10.70 8.88
N LEU A 89 -14.42 9.81 9.83
CA LEU A 89 -15.72 9.15 9.90
C LEU A 89 -16.85 10.10 10.33
N GLY A 90 -16.52 11.15 11.10
CA GLY A 90 -17.51 12.05 11.67
C GLY A 90 -18.15 13.01 10.65
N ASP A 91 -17.36 13.50 9.70
CA ASP A 91 -17.80 14.44 8.67
C ASP A 91 -17.74 13.86 7.24
N SER A 92 -17.28 12.61 7.10
CA SER A 92 -17.08 11.93 5.81
C SER A 92 -16.13 12.67 4.87
N THR A 93 -15.15 13.39 5.43
CA THR A 93 -14.15 14.13 4.65
C THR A 93 -12.90 13.30 4.40
N LEU A 94 -12.22 13.59 3.27
CA LEU A 94 -10.97 12.96 2.90
C LEU A 94 -9.87 14.03 2.81
N SER A 95 -8.83 13.89 3.61
CA SER A 95 -7.67 14.79 3.66
C SER A 95 -6.37 14.02 3.46
N PRO A 96 -5.26 14.68 3.10
CA PRO A 96 -3.94 14.06 3.17
C PRO A 96 -3.62 13.63 4.61
N ALA A 97 -3.14 12.40 4.80
CA ALA A 97 -2.80 11.86 6.12
C ALA A 97 -1.43 12.35 6.62
N CYS A 98 -0.49 12.55 5.70
CA CYS A 98 0.83 13.10 5.98
C CYS A 98 1.48 13.62 4.70
N ASP A 99 2.53 14.42 4.89
CA ASP A 99 3.39 14.86 3.79
C ASP A 99 4.33 13.75 3.34
N GLY A 100 4.69 13.76 2.07
CA GLY A 100 5.65 12.83 1.48
C GLY A 100 5.07 12.04 0.31
N ASP A 101 5.95 11.76 -0.65
CA ASP A 101 5.70 10.74 -1.66
C ASP A 101 5.85 9.37 -0.99
N ILE A 102 4.90 8.48 -1.26
CA ILE A 102 4.94 7.07 -0.83
C ILE A 102 4.87 6.12 -2.03
N VAL A 103 4.90 6.66 -3.25
CA VAL A 103 4.81 5.92 -4.49
C VAL A 103 6.18 5.79 -5.14
N CYS A 104 6.80 6.91 -5.53
CA CYS A 104 8.04 6.85 -6.32
C CYS A 104 9.26 6.73 -5.42
N ARG A 105 9.26 7.39 -4.27
CA ARG A 105 10.38 7.43 -3.32
C ARG A 105 9.89 7.27 -1.89
N PRO A 106 10.70 6.69 -0.99
CA PRO A 106 10.38 6.73 0.43
C PRO A 106 10.36 8.20 0.91
N PRO A 107 9.50 8.53 1.88
CA PRO A 107 9.45 9.85 2.50
C PRO A 107 10.83 10.29 3.00
N PRO A 108 11.19 11.59 2.94
CA PRO A 108 12.46 12.07 3.48
C PRO A 108 12.55 11.84 5.00
N SER A 109 13.78 11.69 5.50
CA SER A 109 14.05 11.64 6.94
C SER A 109 14.02 13.07 7.52
N PRO A 110 13.47 13.28 8.74
CA PRO A 110 12.88 12.27 9.63
C PRO A 110 11.46 11.83 9.21
N HIS A 111 11.15 10.55 9.37
CA HIS A 111 9.85 10.00 9.00
C HIS A 111 8.80 10.26 10.09
N SER A 112 7.59 10.68 9.69
CA SER A 112 6.46 10.79 10.61
C SER A 112 6.01 9.41 11.15
N ILE A 113 5.36 9.40 12.31
CA ILE A 113 4.80 8.17 12.89
C ILE A 113 3.82 7.46 11.96
N VAL A 114 3.06 8.22 11.15
CA VAL A 114 2.12 7.69 10.15
C VAL A 114 2.85 6.80 9.14
N HIS A 115 4.03 7.21 8.66
CA HIS A 115 4.83 6.38 7.75
C HIS A 115 5.25 5.06 8.40
N HIS A 116 5.63 5.08 9.67
CA HIS A 116 5.97 3.86 10.41
C HIS A 116 4.77 2.94 10.59
N LEU A 117 3.60 3.48 10.98
CA LEU A 117 2.37 2.70 11.15
C LEU A 117 1.88 2.08 9.83
N VAL A 118 1.95 2.85 8.74
CA VAL A 118 1.68 2.33 7.38
C VAL A 118 2.66 1.23 7.02
N THR A 119 3.95 1.39 7.33
CA THR A 119 4.95 0.34 7.10
C THR A 119 4.60 -0.93 7.87
N CYS A 120 4.08 -0.84 9.10
CA CYS A 120 3.62 -2.00 9.87
C CYS A 120 2.50 -2.79 9.17
N CYS A 121 1.65 -2.13 8.37
CA CYS A 121 0.65 -2.79 7.54
C CYS A 121 1.24 -3.65 6.42
N TYR A 122 2.55 -3.52 6.14
CA TYR A 122 3.31 -4.25 5.14
C TYR A 122 4.58 -4.85 5.76
N CYS A 123 4.43 -5.90 6.57
CA CYS A 123 5.52 -6.47 7.38
C CYS A 123 6.78 -6.83 6.59
N TYR A 124 6.67 -7.06 5.28
CA TYR A 124 7.83 -7.31 4.42
C TYR A 124 8.82 -6.12 4.39
N PHE A 125 8.36 -4.87 4.59
CA PHE A 125 9.20 -3.68 4.77
C PHE A 125 9.72 -3.55 6.20
N CYS A 126 8.83 -3.66 7.20
CA CYS A 126 9.22 -3.55 8.62
C CYS A 126 10.32 -4.54 9.01
N ASN A 127 10.25 -5.78 8.51
CA ASN A 127 11.26 -6.81 8.79
C ASN A 127 12.65 -6.47 8.25
N LYS A 128 12.76 -5.49 7.33
CA LYS A 128 14.02 -5.00 6.76
C LYS A 128 14.46 -3.65 7.35
N GLY A 129 13.69 -3.05 8.24
CA GLY A 129 13.92 -1.69 8.70
C GLY A 129 13.76 -0.65 7.60
N LEU A 130 12.95 -0.95 6.58
CA LEU A 130 12.64 -0.05 5.46
C LEU A 130 11.29 0.62 5.69
N ILE A 131 11.13 1.84 5.19
CA ILE A 131 9.84 2.54 5.14
C ILE A 131 9.07 2.10 3.88
N TYR A 132 7.76 1.96 4.02
CA TYR A 132 6.88 1.62 2.92
C TYR A 132 6.98 2.64 1.78
N CYS A 133 7.16 2.12 0.58
CA CYS A 133 7.09 2.87 -0.68
C CYS A 133 6.61 1.90 -1.77
N SER A 134 5.52 2.22 -2.47
CA SER A 134 4.82 1.24 -3.30
C SER A 134 5.67 0.70 -4.47
N MET A 135 6.55 1.52 -5.04
CA MET A 135 7.47 1.09 -6.10
C MET A 135 8.75 0.43 -5.58
N THR A 136 9.00 0.47 -4.27
CA THR A 136 10.18 -0.17 -3.69
C THR A 136 9.93 -1.67 -3.54
N LYS A 137 10.79 -2.49 -4.14
CA LYS A 137 10.82 -3.93 -3.91
C LYS A 137 11.89 -4.26 -2.88
N PRO A 138 11.53 -4.58 -1.63
CA PRO A 138 12.51 -4.97 -0.64
C PRO A 138 13.08 -6.34 -1.05
N SER A 139 14.38 -6.34 -1.33
CA SER A 139 15.09 -7.57 -1.68
C SER A 139 15.45 -8.34 -0.41
N TRP A 140 15.16 -9.63 -0.41
CA TRP A 140 15.76 -10.56 0.54
C TRP A 140 17.16 -10.91 0.05
N GLY A 141 18.15 -10.08 0.39
CA GLY A 141 19.52 -10.56 0.36
C GLY A 141 19.65 -11.71 1.37
N MET A 142 19.76 -12.94 0.90
CA MET A 142 20.26 -14.03 1.74
C MET A 142 21.66 -13.59 2.17
N LYS A 143 21.85 -13.24 3.45
CA LYS A 143 23.19 -13.01 4.00
C LYS A 143 23.92 -14.34 3.87
N ARG A 144 24.62 -14.54 2.76
CA ARG A 144 25.68 -15.54 2.67
C ARG A 144 26.72 -15.10 3.68
N LYS A 145 26.68 -15.72 4.87
CA LYS A 145 27.79 -15.66 5.80
C LYS A 145 28.92 -16.42 5.12
N TRP A 146 29.77 -15.72 4.40
CA TRP A 146 31.08 -16.26 4.07
C TRP A 146 31.83 -16.42 5.39
N PRO A 147 32.36 -17.62 5.71
CA PRO A 147 33.38 -17.72 6.74
C PRO A 147 34.52 -16.78 6.33
N PHE A 148 34.83 -15.81 7.18
CA PHE A 148 35.87 -14.81 6.95
C PHE A 148 37.23 -15.49 7.10
N SER A 149 37.67 -16.21 6.07
CA SER A 149 39.08 -16.59 5.86
C SER A 149 39.19 -17.34 4.53
N LEU A 150 39.50 -16.61 3.45
CA LEU A 150 40.60 -16.90 2.53
C LEU A 150 40.46 -16.03 1.27
N LEU A 151 41.36 -15.03 1.22
CA LEU A 151 42.12 -14.51 0.08
C LEU A 151 41.42 -14.16 -1.26
N SER A 152 41.61 -12.87 -1.57
CA SER A 152 42.07 -12.31 -2.85
C SER A 152 41.08 -12.21 -4.00
N GLU A 153 40.90 -10.94 -4.40
CA GLU A 153 40.76 -10.41 -5.76
C GLU A 153 40.18 -11.36 -6.81
N ASP A 154 38.95 -11.10 -7.22
CA ASP A 154 38.67 -10.73 -8.62
C ASP A 154 37.29 -10.07 -8.71
N VAL A 155 37.29 -8.85 -9.25
CA VAL A 155 36.09 -8.12 -9.65
C VAL A 155 35.55 -8.79 -10.90
N ALA A 156 34.38 -9.42 -10.79
CA ALA A 156 33.55 -9.73 -11.95
C ALA A 156 32.22 -8.99 -11.80
N GLU A 157 32.08 -7.86 -12.50
CA GLU A 157 30.77 -7.34 -12.86
C GLU A 157 30.03 -8.44 -13.63
N MET A 158 28.85 -8.81 -13.14
CA MET A 158 27.96 -9.70 -13.87
C MET A 158 26.78 -8.88 -14.38
N ASP A 159 26.95 -8.45 -15.61
CA ASP A 159 25.97 -7.81 -16.48
C ASP A 159 24.85 -8.83 -16.79
N VAL A 160 23.64 -8.59 -16.29
CA VAL A 160 22.46 -9.42 -16.62
C VAL A 160 21.72 -8.74 -17.77
N SER A 161 22.31 -8.86 -18.97
CA SER A 161 21.53 -8.85 -20.20
C SER A 161 21.25 -10.30 -20.59
N SER A 162 20.00 -10.74 -20.49
CA SER A 162 19.54 -12.02 -21.00
C SER A 162 18.14 -11.86 -21.55
N THR A 163 18.05 -11.17 -22.68
CA THR A 163 16.90 -11.18 -23.57
C THR A 163 16.93 -12.49 -24.37
N PRO A 164 15.85 -13.28 -24.44
CA PRO A 164 15.85 -14.49 -25.25
C PRO A 164 15.89 -14.15 -26.75
N LEU A 165 16.73 -14.84 -27.51
CA LEU A 165 16.84 -14.75 -28.96
C LEU A 165 15.46 -14.88 -29.64
N GLN A 166 14.96 -13.78 -30.20
CA GLN A 166 13.86 -13.78 -31.15
C GLN A 166 14.39 -14.22 -32.52
N SER A 167 13.85 -15.33 -33.02
CA SER A 167 14.09 -15.86 -34.37
C SER A 167 13.82 -14.77 -35.42
N ARG A 168 14.85 -14.34 -36.15
CA ARG A 168 14.72 -13.45 -37.31
C ARG A 168 13.94 -14.17 -38.41
N ARG A 169 12.71 -13.72 -38.71
CA ARG A 169 12.09 -13.95 -40.01
C ARG A 169 12.69 -12.96 -41.01
N PRO A 170 13.03 -13.36 -42.25
CA PRO A 170 13.48 -12.44 -43.28
C PRO A 170 12.34 -11.52 -43.75
N ALA A 171 12.67 -10.26 -44.03
CA ALA A 171 11.74 -9.25 -44.52
C ALA A 171 11.28 -9.54 -45.96
N PRO A 172 10.01 -9.28 -46.32
CA PRO A 172 9.54 -9.41 -47.69
C PRO A 172 10.07 -8.25 -48.58
N PRO A 173 10.29 -8.48 -49.88
CA PRO A 173 10.80 -7.48 -50.81
C PRO A 173 9.78 -6.35 -51.06
N ALA A 174 10.31 -5.13 -51.19
CA ALA A 174 9.54 -3.91 -51.46
C ALA A 174 8.83 -3.97 -52.82
N GLN A 175 7.53 -3.67 -52.84
CA GLN A 175 6.75 -3.49 -54.07
C GLN A 175 6.90 -2.05 -54.60
N PRO A 176 6.99 -1.83 -55.92
CA PRO A 176 7.11 -0.48 -56.48
C PRO A 176 5.81 0.32 -56.37
N LEU A 177 5.95 1.62 -56.07
CA LEU A 177 4.87 2.61 -56.07
C LEU A 177 4.31 2.81 -57.48
N VAL A 178 3.02 2.51 -57.66
CA VAL A 178 2.25 2.92 -58.85
C VAL A 178 1.43 4.15 -58.48
N TYR A 179 1.74 5.28 -59.11
CA TYR A 179 0.94 6.50 -59.05
C TYR A 179 -0.25 6.39 -60.02
N PRO A 180 -1.48 6.79 -59.65
CA PRO A 180 -2.56 6.90 -60.61
C PRO A 180 -2.48 8.25 -61.35
N TYR A 181 -2.43 8.16 -62.68
CA TYR A 181 -2.86 9.23 -63.60
C TYR A 181 -4.30 8.92 -64.04
N HIS A 182 -5.15 9.94 -63.89
CA HIS A 182 -6.53 10.13 -64.39
C HIS A 182 -7.66 9.26 -63.82
#